data_AF-A0A1Y1RDC6-F1
#
_entry.id   AF-A0A1Y1RDC6-F1
#
_cell.length_a   1.000
_cell.length_b   1.000
_cell.length_c   1.000
_cell.angle_alpha   90.00
_cell.angle_beta   90.00
_cell.angle_gamma   90.00
#
_symmetry.space_group_name_H-M   'P 1'
#
loop_
_entity.id
_entity.type
_entity.pdbx_description
1 polymer ?
#
loop_
_entity_poly.entity_id
_entity_poly.type
_entity_poly.pdbx_seq_one_letter_code
_entity_poly.pdbx_strand_id
1 'polypeptide(L)' 'GQLIRTLVDTNQPAGSYQIVWDARNNNGSEVASGVYFYNLETTVGSAHKRMVLLR' A
#
# COMPACT_ATOMS: atom_id res chain seq x y z
N GLY A 1 3.96 -0.18 14.18
CA GLY A 1 2.93 -0.16 13.13
C GLY A 1 2.54 -1.58 12.80
N GLN A 2 1.33 -1.81 12.28
CA GLN A 2 0.86 -3.13 11.86
C GLN A 2 0.80 -3.16 10.33
N LEU A 3 1.32 -4.23 9.71
CA LEU A 3 1.16 -4.47 8.28
C LEU A 3 -0.31 -4.76 7.99
N ILE A 4 -0.94 -3.92 7.18
CA ILE A 4 -2.34 -4.06 6.81
C ILE A 4 -2.49 -4.95 5.58
N ARG A 5 -1.76 -4.63 4.51
CA ARG A 5 -1.82 -5.37 3.25
C ARG A 5 -0.54 -5.19 2.43
N THR A 6 -0.14 -6.25 1.74
CA THR A 6 0.85 -6.17 0.66
C THR A 6 0.11 -6.08 -0.67
N LEU A 7 0.32 -5.01 -1.43
CA LEU A 7 -0.38 -4.79 -2.70
C LEU A 7 0.40 -5.32 -3.91
N VAL A 8 1.73 -5.32 -3.82
CA VAL A 8 2.64 -5.87 -4.82
C VAL A 8 3.75 -6.60 -4.07
N ASP A 9 4.01 -7.84 -4.46
CA ASP A 9 5.05 -8.71 -3.88
C ASP A 9 6.01 -9.25 -4.95
N THR A 10 6.10 -8.53 -6.07
CA THR A 10 6.91 -8.94 -7.23
C THR A 10 7.74 -7.75 -7.71
N ASN A 11 8.97 -8.02 -8.14
CA ASN A 11 9.77 -6.99 -8.80
C ASN A 11 9.16 -6.67 -10.17
N GLN A 12 8.97 -5.39 -10.46
CA GLN A 12 8.41 -4.91 -11.73
C GLN A 12 9.49 -4.13 -12.48
N PRO A 13 9.64 -4.33 -13.81
CA PRO A 13 10.60 -3.57 -14.60
C PRO A 13 10.25 -2.09 -14.58
N ALA A 14 11.23 -1.24 -14.89
CA ALA A 14 11.03 0.21 -14.93
C ALA A 14 9.84 0.57 -15.85
N GLY A 15 8.93 1.40 -15.34
CA GLY A 15 7.69 1.75 -16.01
C GLY A 15 6.73 2.51 -15.09
N SER A 16 5.55 2.83 -15.61
CA SER A 16 4.48 3.47 -14.84
C SER A 16 3.43 2.45 -14.45
N TYR A 17 3.14 2.38 -13.15
CA TYR A 17 2.15 1.46 -12.59
C TYR A 17 1.19 2.22 -11.68
N GLN A 18 -0.09 1.82 -11.73
CA GLN A 18 -1.12 2.34 -10.86
C GLN A 18 -1.71 1.18 -10.05
N ILE A 19 -1.72 1.35 -8.74
CA ILE A 19 -2.25 0.35 -7.80
C ILE A 19 -3.26 1.07 -6.91
N VAL A 20 -4.47 0.52 -6.84
CA VAL A 20 -5.54 1.02 -5.99
C VAL A 20 -5.72 0.07 -4.82
N TRP A 21 -5.62 0.62 -3.60
CA TRP A 21 -5.98 -0.13 -2.41
C TRP A 21 -7.49 -0.01 -2.16
N ASP A 22 -8.13 -1.15 -1.97
CA ASP A 22 -9.59 -1.33 -1.78
C ASP A 22 -10.05 -1.19 -0.32
N ALA A 23 -9.21 -0.64 0.57
CA ALA A 23 -9.47 -0.55 2.00
C ALA A 23 -9.68 -1.91 2.71
N ARG A 24 -9.09 -3.00 2.19
CA ARG A 24 -9.08 -4.31 2.86
C ARG A 24 -7.69 -4.72 3.32
N ASN A 25 -7.62 -5.54 4.36
CA ASN A 25 -6.38 -6.16 4.83
C ASN A 25 -6.06 -7.44 4.01
N ASN A 26 -4.95 -8.12 4.34
CA ASN A 26 -4.55 -9.38 3.70
C ASN A 26 -5.59 -10.52 3.83
N ASN A 27 -6.47 -10.48 4.84
CA ASN A 27 -7.54 -11.46 5.04
C ASN A 27 -8.82 -11.10 4.27
N GLY A 28 -8.81 -10.04 3.47
CA GLY A 28 -9.98 -9.54 2.75
C GLY A 28 -10.99 -8.78 3.62
N SER A 29 -10.69 -8.58 4.92
CA SER A 29 -11.56 -7.81 5.81
C SER A 29 -11.36 -6.32 5.62
N GLU A 30 -12.45 -5.57 5.65
CA GLU A 30 -12.44 -4.12 5.63
C GLU A 30 -11.70 -3.53 6.85
N VAL A 31 -10.91 -2.49 6.62
CA VAL A 31 -10.21 -1.78 7.71
C VAL A 31 -10.93 -0.47 8.06
N ALA A 32 -10.75 0.04 9.27
CA ALA A 32 -11.44 1.25 9.74
C ALA A 32 -11.03 2.52 8.95
N SER A 33 -11.86 3.55 8.95
CA SER A 33 -11.45 4.87 8.44
C SER A 33 -10.31 5.43 9.30
N GLY A 34 -9.37 6.16 8.70
CA GLY A 34 -8.22 6.67 9.44
C GLY A 34 -7.00 6.95 8.58
N VAL A 35 -5.89 7.17 9.27
CA VAL A 35 -4.60 7.48 8.65
C VAL A 35 -3.83 6.18 8.43
N TYR A 36 -3.39 5.97 7.18
CA TYR A 36 -2.58 4.84 6.79
C TYR A 36 -1.25 5.31 6.23
N PHE A 37 -0.22 4.50 6.42
CA PHE A 37 1.09 4.70 5.82
C PHE A 37 1.35 3.59 4.81
N TYR A 38 1.92 3.94 3.67
CA TYR A 38 2.42 2.96 2.71
C TYR A 38 3.91 3.16 2.50
N ASN A 39 4.59 2.05 2.26
CA ASN A 39 5.99 1.99 1.89
C ASN A 39 6.09 1.39 0.49
N LEU A 40 6.79 2.07 -0.41
CA LEU A 40 7.11 1.58 -1.74
C LEU A 40 8.62 1.40 -1.81
N GLU A 41 9.06 0.16 -2.01
CA GLU A 41 10.48 -0.17 -2.14
C GLU A 41 10.79 -0.54 -3.59
N THR A 42 11.89 0.00 -4.10
CA THR A 42 12.43 -0.27 -5.42
C THR A 42 13.93 -0.53 -5.31
N THR A 43 14.55 -1.07 -6.35
CA THR A 43 16.00 -1.27 -6.38
C THR A 43 16.81 0.03 -6.23
N VAL A 44 16.21 1.18 -6.57
CA VAL A 44 16.88 2.49 -6.54
C VAL A 44 16.56 3.30 -5.27
N GLY A 45 15.62 2.84 -4.44
CA GLY A 45 15.26 3.52 -3.20
C GLY A 45 13.87 3.18 -2.68
N SER A 46 13.52 3.78 -1.54
CA SER A 46 12.21 3.64 -0.91
C SER A 46 11.46 4.97 -0.82
N ALA A 47 10.13 4.90 -0.80
CA ALA A 47 9.25 6.04 -0.61
C ALA A 47 8.20 5.70 0.45
N HIS A 48 8.11 6.56 1.47
CA HIS A 48 7.12 6.45 2.54
C HIS A 48 6.15 7.62 2.41
N LYS A 49 4.85 7.33 2.30
CA LYS A 49 3.81 8.37 2.31
C LYS A 49 2.63 7.97 3.16
N ARG A 50 1.87 8.99 3.56
CA ARG A 50 0.66 8.88 4.36
C ARG A 50 -0.56 9.08 3.46
N MET A 51 -1.61 8.30 3.67
CA MET A 51 -2.93 8.47 3.07
C MET A 51 -4.00 8.57 4.15
N VAL A 52 -5.12 9.20 3.83
CA VAL A 52 -6.30 9.25 4.69
C VAL A 52 -7.41 8.46 4.00
N LEU A 53 -7.92 7.44 4.68
CA LEU A 53 -9.08 6.70 4.25
C LEU A 53 -10.32 7.29 4.92
N LEU A 54 -11.22 7.81 4.11
CA LEU A 54 -12.54 8.27 4.52
C LEU A 54 -13.59 7.29 4.01
N ARG A 55 -14.64 7.08 4.81
CA ARG A 55 -15.87 6.40 4.39
C ARG A 55 -17.02 7.40 4.49
#